data_AF-A0A438H5C0-F1
#
_entry.id   AF-A0A438H5C0-F1
#
_cell.length_a   1.000
_cell.length_b   1.000
_cell.length_c   1.000
_cell.angle_alpha   90.00
_cell.angle_beta   90.00
_cell.angle_gamma   90.00
#
_symmetry.space_group_name_H-M   'P 1'
#
loop_
_entity.id
_entity.type
_entity.pdbx_description
1 polymer ?
#
loop_
_entity_poly.entity_id
_entity_poly.type
_entity_poly.pdbx_seq_one_letter_code
_entity_poly.pdbx_strand_id
1 'polypeptide(L)'
;MPNRIEMFDLTHTKKDGTPVDDRFEKIMDQFQQLLSQLERTSSSASTSFGASTSVDEIYTQVMGSERHGHVRGYGFGPTPTSVFDSNSRR
;
A
#
# COMPACT_ATOMS: atom_id res chain seq x y z
N MET A 1 -1.25 -12.24 -2.41
CA MET A 1 -1.72 -10.86 -2.67
C MET A 1 -0.57 -9.94 -2.32
N PRO A 2 -0.19 -9.01 -3.20
CA PRO A 2 0.89 -8.08 -2.90
C PRO A 2 0.53 -7.24 -1.66
N ASN A 3 1.52 -6.94 -0.83
CA ASN A 3 1.33 -6.04 0.29
C ASN A 3 1.22 -4.57 -0.19
N ARG A 4 0.95 -3.64 0.72
CA ARG A 4 0.67 -2.26 0.35
C ARG A 4 1.88 -1.48 -0.19
N ILE A 5 3.08 -1.82 0.26
CA ILE A 5 4.33 -1.25 -0.24
C ILE A 5 4.63 -1.82 -1.64
N GLU A 6 4.44 -3.12 -1.84
CA GLU A 6 4.54 -3.75 -3.17
C GLU A 6 3.51 -3.17 -4.15
N MET A 7 2.27 -2.93 -3.71
CA MET A 7 1.25 -2.25 -4.51
C MET A 7 1.66 -0.82 -4.87
N PHE A 8 2.36 -0.12 -3.99
CA PHE A 8 2.87 1.22 -4.27
C PHE A 8 3.96 1.17 -5.35
N ASP A 9 4.91 0.25 -5.23
CA ASP A 9 5.95 0.01 -6.23
C ASP A 9 5.35 -0.30 -7.61
N LEU A 10 4.41 -1.25 -7.68
CA LEU A 10 3.74 -1.63 -8.94
C LEU A 10 2.94 -0.50 -9.59
N THR A 11 2.41 0.44 -8.80
CA THR A 11 1.56 1.53 -9.32
C THR A 11 2.34 2.81 -9.64
N HIS A 12 3.54 2.96 -9.09
CA HIS A 12 4.39 4.14 -9.26
C HIS A 12 5.69 3.84 -10.02
N THR A 13 5.76 2.67 -10.66
CA THR A 13 6.74 2.31 -11.68
C THR A 13 6.11 2.37 -13.06
N LYS A 14 6.84 2.93 -14.03
CA LYS A 14 6.44 2.92 -15.44
C LYS A 14 6.62 1.52 -16.02
N LYS A 15 6.03 1.28 -17.20
CA LYS A 15 6.24 0.03 -17.95
C LYS A 15 7.72 -0.26 -18.24
N ASP A 16 8.52 0.80 -18.32
CA ASP A 16 9.97 0.73 -18.57
C ASP A 16 10.79 0.49 -17.29
N GLY A 17 10.15 0.29 -16.14
CA GLY A 17 10.80 0.06 -14.84
C GLY A 17 11.38 1.31 -14.18
N THR A 18 11.25 2.47 -14.83
CA THR A 18 11.68 3.75 -14.24
C THR A 18 10.64 4.29 -13.26
N PRO A 19 11.08 4.97 -12.19
CA PRO A 19 10.17 5.60 -11.25
C PRO A 19 9.35 6.69 -11.93
N VAL A 20 8.10 6.85 -11.48
CA VAL A 20 7.20 7.84 -12.06
C VAL A 20 7.62 9.27 -11.72
N ASP A 21 8.18 9.50 -10.52
CA ASP A 21 8.53 10.82 -9.97
C ASP A 21 9.71 10.72 -8.98
N ASP A 22 10.46 11.79 -8.78
CA ASP A 22 11.60 11.84 -7.84
C ASP A 22 11.14 11.58 -6.39
N ARG A 23 9.88 11.97 -6.10
CA ARG A 23 9.27 11.72 -4.79
C ARG A 23 9.08 10.24 -4.51
N PHE A 24 8.90 9.40 -5.55
CA PHE A 24 8.77 7.97 -5.40
C PHE A 24 10.06 7.34 -4.86
N GLU A 25 11.21 7.71 -5.42
CA GLU A 25 12.51 7.17 -4.99
C GLU A 25 12.73 7.41 -3.49
N LYS A 26 12.49 8.65 -3.05
CA LYS A 26 12.60 9.01 -1.63
C LYS A 26 11.66 8.21 -0.72
N ILE A 27 10.45 7.91 -1.18
CA ILE A 27 9.47 7.13 -0.41
C ILE A 27 9.91 5.66 -0.34
N MET A 28 10.40 5.09 -1.44
CA MET A 28 10.91 3.72 -1.47
C MET A 28 12.13 3.55 -0.56
N ASP A 29 13.04 4.53 -0.55
CA ASP A 29 14.19 4.55 0.37
C ASP A 29 13.72 4.53 1.83
N GLN A 30 12.70 5.34 2.17
CA GLN A 30 12.12 5.36 3.52
C GLN A 30 11.48 4.02 3.90
N PHE A 31 10.76 3.39 2.97
CA PHE A 31 10.20 2.06 3.20
C PHE A 31 11.28 1.02 3.46
N GLN A 32 12.32 0.97 2.63
CA GLN A 32 13.40 0.00 2.79
C GLN A 32 14.16 0.20 4.10
N GLN A 33 14.37 1.45 4.52
CA GLN A 33 15.00 1.78 5.79
C GLN A 33 14.19 1.28 6.99
N LEU A 34 12.87 1.52 6.99
CA LEU A 34 11.97 1.10 8.07
C LEU A 34 11.77 -0.42 8.10
N LEU A 35 11.66 -1.07 6.95
CA LEU A 35 11.58 -2.53 6.85
C LEU A 35 12.85 -3.19 7.41
N SER A 36 14.02 -2.66 7.06
CA SER A 36 15.30 -3.14 7.60
C SER A 36 15.40 -2.94 9.12
N GLN A 37 14.81 -1.87 9.64
CA GLN A 37 14.75 -1.63 11.09
C GLN A 37 13.79 -2.60 11.78
N LEU A 38 12.64 -2.84 11.17
CA LEU A 38 11.66 -3.79 11.65
C LEU A 38 12.27 -5.20 11.75
N GLU A 39 12.95 -5.69 10.72
CA GLU A 39 13.62 -7.01 10.76
C GLU A 39 14.64 -7.11 11.91
N ARG A 40 15.43 -6.06 12.12
CA ARG A 40 16.39 -5.98 13.23
C ARG A 40 15.71 -6.03 14.61
N THR A 41 14.53 -5.42 14.74
CA THR A 41 13.77 -5.41 16.01
C THR A 41 12.87 -6.64 16.20
N SER A 42 12.41 -7.25 15.12
CA SER A 42 11.37 -8.29 15.12
C SER A 42 11.94 -9.71 15.16
N SER A 43 13.23 -9.86 15.47
CA SER A 43 13.93 -11.14 15.66
C SER A 43 13.37 -12.02 16.80
N SER A 44 12.22 -11.67 17.39
CA SER A 44 11.55 -12.40 18.46
C SER A 44 10.07 -12.73 18.21
N ALA A 45 9.46 -12.39 17.06
CA ALA A 45 8.02 -12.60 16.85
C ALA A 45 7.70 -13.17 15.46
N SER A 46 7.90 -14.47 15.30
CA SER A 46 7.50 -15.25 14.12
C SER A 46 6.00 -15.53 14.15
N THR A 47 5.15 -14.59 13.73
CA THR A 47 3.78 -14.90 13.33
C THR A 47 3.41 -14.12 12.06
N SER A 48 3.00 -14.84 11.02
CA SER A 48 2.67 -14.25 9.70
C SER A 48 1.52 -13.23 9.74
N PHE A 49 0.75 -13.19 10.84
CA PHE A 49 -0.30 -12.20 11.07
C PHE A 49 0.25 -10.85 11.54
N GLY A 50 1.37 -10.83 12.28
CA GLY A 50 2.04 -9.60 12.71
C GLY A 50 2.81 -8.91 11.59
N ALA A 51 3.33 -9.67 10.63
CA ALA A 51 4.10 -9.09 9.51
C ALA A 51 3.24 -8.16 8.63
N SER A 52 1.98 -8.53 8.36
CA SER A 52 1.05 -7.70 7.60
C SER A 52 0.70 -6.38 8.31
N THR A 53 0.47 -6.43 9.62
CA THR A 53 0.21 -5.21 10.41
C THR A 53 1.43 -4.31 10.46
N SER A 54 2.63 -4.87 10.59
CA SER A 54 3.86 -4.07 10.63
C SER A 54 4.14 -3.37 9.29
N VAL A 55 3.81 -3.99 8.17
CA VAL A 55 3.93 -3.35 6.85
C VAL A 55 2.92 -2.21 6.69
N ASP A 56 1.70 -2.37 7.16
CA ASP A 56 0.69 -1.30 7.14
C ASP A 56 1.03 -0.14 8.08
N GLU A 57 1.63 -0.43 9.23
CA GLU A 57 2.17 0.58 10.14
C GLU A 57 3.29 1.39 9.47
N ILE A 58 4.25 0.73 8.83
CA ILE A 58 5.30 1.39 8.04
C ILE A 58 4.69 2.23 6.92
N TYR A 59 3.69 1.70 6.22
CA TYR A 59 3.00 2.41 5.14
C TYR A 59 2.37 3.71 5.63
N THR A 60 1.59 3.64 6.71
CA THR A 60 0.92 4.82 7.29
C THR A 60 1.90 5.79 7.95
N GLN A 61 3.05 5.33 8.44
CA GLN A 61 4.11 6.20 8.96
C GLN A 61 4.75 7.06 7.86
N VAL A 62 5.03 6.49 6.68
CA VAL A 62 5.65 7.23 5.56
C VAL A 62 4.62 8.05 4.79
N MET A 63 3.45 7.49 4.52
CA MET A 63 2.41 8.12 3.69
C MET A 63 1.48 9.04 4.49
N GLY A 64 1.52 8.95 5.81
CA GLY A 64 0.57 9.59 6.72
C GLY A 64 -0.62 8.70 7.05
N SER A 65 -1.28 9.01 8.16
CA SER A 65 -2.47 8.30 8.62
C SER A 65 -3.60 8.38 7.59
N GLU A 66 -4.39 7.31 7.55
CA GLU A 66 -5.58 7.26 6.72
C GLU A 66 -6.66 8.22 7.23
N ARG A 67 -7.51 8.65 6.29
CA ARG A 67 -8.69 9.46 6.61
C ARG A 67 -9.89 8.54 6.84
N HIS A 68 -10.84 8.99 7.65
CA HIS A 68 -12.07 8.26 7.88
C HIS A 68 -12.76 7.88 6.56
N GLY A 69 -13.13 6.60 6.44
CA GLY A 69 -13.79 6.04 5.26
C GLY A 69 -12.91 5.86 4.02
N HIS A 70 -11.59 6.06 4.10
CA HIS A 70 -10.69 5.98 2.94
C HIS A 70 -9.41 5.19 3.24
N VAL A 71 -9.27 4.04 2.60
CA VAL A 71 -8.07 3.20 2.66
C VAL A 71 -7.30 3.34 1.33
N ARG A 72 -6.12 3.98 1.35
CA ARG A 72 -5.27 4.17 0.14
C ARG A 72 -4.84 2.82 -0.45
N GLY A 73 -4.79 2.69 -1.77
CA GLY A 73 -4.27 1.48 -2.43
C GLY A 73 -5.22 0.28 -2.51
N TYR A 74 -6.40 0.34 -1.88
CA TYR A 74 -7.43 -0.72 -1.98
C TYR A 74 -8.52 -0.43 -3.02
N GLY A 75 -8.38 0.67 -3.77
CA GLY A 75 -9.38 1.13 -4.74
C GLY A 75 -10.66 1.64 -4.08
N PHE A 76 -11.62 2.12 -4.87
CA PHE A 76 -12.92 2.61 -4.37
C PHE A 76 -13.87 1.47 -3.95
N GLY A 77 -13.40 0.22 -3.91
CA GLY A 77 -14.27 -0.96 -3.85
C GLY A 77 -15.13 -1.11 -5.12
N PRO A 78 -16.01 -2.12 -5.20
CA PRO A 78 -17.01 -2.17 -6.25
C PRO A 78 -17.86 -0.89 -6.18
N THR A 79 -17.78 -0.05 -7.20
CA THR A 79 -18.72 1.05 -7.37
C THR A 79 -20.12 0.45 -7.53
N PRO A 80 -21.18 1.07 -6.99
CA PRO A 80 -22.54 0.54 -7.14
C PRO A 80 -22.92 0.21 -8.59
N THR A 81 -22.37 0.93 -9.56
CA THR A 81 -22.49 0.68 -11.01
C THR A 81 -21.88 -0.63 -11.49
N SER A 82 -20.88 -1.17 -10.76
CA SER A 82 -20.28 -2.49 -11.01
C SER A 82 -21.15 -3.65 -10.52
N VAL A 83 -22.11 -3.39 -9.62
CA VAL A 83 -22.98 -4.42 -9.01
C VAL A 83 -24.40 -4.32 -9.56
N PHE A 84 -24.89 -3.09 -9.72
CA PHE A 84 -26.18 -2.76 -10.29
C PHE A 84 -25.91 -2.07 -11.62
N ASP A 85 -25.95 -2.87 -12.69
CA ASP A 85 -25.85 -2.40 -14.05
C ASP A 85 -26.92 -1.32 -14.32
N SER A 86 -26.66 -0.43 -15.28
CA SER A 86 -27.36 0.85 -15.49
C SER A 86 -28.83 0.72 -15.98
N ASN A 87 -29.47 -0.42 -15.79
CA ASN A 87 -30.80 -0.74 -16.31
C ASN A 87 -31.94 -0.35 -15.37
N SER A 88 -31.86 0.82 -14.73
CA SER A 88 -33.08 1.53 -14.34
C SER A 88 -33.42 2.58 -15.40
N ARG A 89 -33.86 2.10 -16.58
CA ARG A 89 -34.76 2.90 -17.40
C ARG A 89 -36.16 2.51 -16.99
N ARG A 90 -36.83 3.46 -16.34
CA ARG A 90 -38.25 3.44 -16.04
C ARG A 90 -39.08 3.37 -17.32
#